data_AF-A0A7K0PHS7-F1
#
_entry.id   AF-A0A7K0PHS7-F1
#
_cell.length_a   1.000
_cell.length_b   1.000
_cell.length_c   1.000
_cell.angle_alpha   90.00
_cell.angle_beta   90.00
_cell.angle_gamma   90.00
#
_symmetry.space_group_name_H-M   'P 1'
#
loop_
_entity.id
_entity.type
_entity.pdbx_description
1 polymer ?
#
loop_
_entity_poly.entity_id
_entity_poly.type
_entity_poly.pdbx_seq_one_letter_code
_entity_poly.pdbx_strand_id
1 'polypeptide(L)'
;MRIDEIIETSADPTFSFEFFPPKTDEAEALLHDALETLRELSPSFVSVTYGAGGSSRDRTIKVVRNLRVEHGLEAMAHLTCVGATKDEIRTVLGQMRDAGIDNVLALRGDPPGGEEKFSPTPGGFASSPELTALVDEEFPFCVGGAAYPEPHPDARHDDDDVQTAKAKVEAGAKFLVTQIFYDNSDYFSFVGRLRDEGIDVPVIPGLMPITSIGQSRGFLKKIGARIPEGYRAELDAREDDPDAIKSLGISYATLQAAELLAQGAPGIHFITMNRSPATRAILATLRLHRPWERTPESPASTGGQPSLA
;
A
#
# COMPACT_ATOMS: atom_id res chain seq x y z
N MET A 1 -6.39 -15.14 -8.91
CA MET A 1 -5.41 -14.65 -9.91
C MET A 1 -4.29 -14.01 -9.14
N ARG A 2 -3.04 -14.26 -9.52
CA ARG A 2 -1.92 -13.74 -8.76
C ARG A 2 -1.65 -12.27 -9.13
N ILE A 3 -1.30 -11.45 -8.14
CA ILE A 3 -1.11 -10.00 -8.35
C ILE A 3 0.13 -9.69 -9.18
N ASP A 4 1.19 -10.49 -9.06
CA ASP A 4 2.38 -10.40 -9.91
C ASP A 4 2.01 -10.54 -11.40
N GLU A 5 1.18 -11.52 -11.74
CA GLU A 5 0.66 -11.71 -13.10
C GLU A 5 -0.22 -10.53 -13.55
N ILE A 6 -1.06 -9.99 -12.66
CA ILE A 6 -1.91 -8.81 -12.98
C ILE A 6 -1.03 -7.62 -13.32
N ILE A 7 0.02 -7.35 -12.52
CA ILE A 7 0.92 -6.23 -12.76
C ILE A 7 1.70 -6.43 -14.07
N GLU A 8 2.19 -7.64 -14.33
CA GLU A 8 2.98 -7.95 -15.53
C GLU A 8 2.18 -7.86 -16.82
N THR A 9 0.91 -8.30 -16.80
CA THR A 9 0.08 -8.41 -18.01
C THR A 9 -0.79 -7.18 -18.28
N SER A 10 -0.88 -6.24 -17.35
CA SER A 10 -1.70 -5.03 -17.51
C SER A 10 -1.04 -4.03 -18.47
N ALA A 11 -1.79 -3.57 -19.47
CA ALA A 11 -1.34 -2.53 -20.40
C ALA A 11 -1.36 -1.12 -19.77
N ASP A 12 -2.26 -0.91 -18.80
CA ASP A 12 -2.37 0.31 -18.02
C ASP A 12 -1.87 0.05 -16.58
N PRO A 13 -1.47 1.10 -15.83
CA PRO A 13 -1.13 0.97 -14.42
C PRO A 13 -2.24 0.34 -13.58
N THR A 14 -1.83 -0.40 -12.56
CA THR A 14 -2.77 -1.06 -11.65
C THR A 14 -3.40 -0.06 -10.67
N PHE A 15 -4.67 -0.27 -10.31
CA PHE A 15 -5.33 0.52 -9.27
C PHE A 15 -5.95 -0.42 -8.25
N SER A 16 -5.60 -0.25 -6.98
CA SER A 16 -6.05 -1.13 -5.91
C SER A 16 -6.48 -0.35 -4.67
N PHE A 17 -7.30 -0.99 -3.83
CA PHE A 17 -7.93 -0.36 -2.68
C PHE A 17 -7.74 -1.20 -1.42
N GLU A 18 -7.34 -0.57 -0.31
CA GLU A 18 -7.23 -1.20 0.99
C GLU A 18 -8.47 -0.96 1.85
N PHE A 19 -8.93 -2.03 2.50
CA PHE A 19 -10.03 -2.06 3.44
C PHE A 19 -9.62 -2.61 4.80
N PHE A 20 -10.40 -2.26 5.81
CA PHE A 20 -10.20 -2.65 7.20
C PHE A 20 -11.35 -3.55 7.67
N PRO A 21 -11.05 -4.71 8.32
CA PRO A 21 -12.10 -5.54 8.89
C PRO A 21 -12.95 -4.76 9.91
N PRO A 22 -14.28 -4.72 9.74
CA PRO A 22 -15.15 -3.95 10.62
C PRO A 22 -15.18 -4.54 12.04
N LYS A 23 -15.37 -3.67 13.03
CA LYS A 23 -15.48 -4.05 14.46
C LYS A 23 -16.90 -3.93 15.02
N THR A 24 -17.79 -3.25 14.30
CA THR A 24 -19.19 -3.01 14.67
C THR A 24 -20.06 -3.12 13.44
N ASP A 25 -21.36 -3.28 13.62
CA ASP A 25 -22.33 -3.40 12.53
C ASP A 25 -22.36 -2.12 11.68
N GLU A 26 -22.19 -0.94 12.30
CA GLU A 26 -22.10 0.33 11.57
C GLU A 26 -20.85 0.39 10.69
N ALA A 27 -19.72 -0.15 11.17
CA ALA A 27 -18.50 -0.23 10.38
C ALA A 27 -18.62 -1.27 9.24
N GLU A 28 -19.43 -2.32 9.42
CA GLU A 28 -19.73 -3.32 8.40
C GLU A 28 -20.59 -2.73 7.28
N ALA A 29 -21.63 -1.96 7.63
CA ALA A 29 -22.41 -1.19 6.65
C ALA A 29 -21.54 -0.20 5.88
N LEU A 30 -20.65 0.53 6.57
CA LEU A 30 -19.72 1.46 5.91
C LEU A 30 -18.78 0.76 4.92
N LEU A 31 -18.24 -0.41 5.29
CA LEU A 31 -17.42 -1.21 4.39
C LEU A 31 -18.23 -1.67 3.17
N HIS A 32 -19.45 -2.16 3.38
CA HIS A 32 -20.34 -2.59 2.31
C HIS A 32 -20.59 -1.47 1.29
N ASP A 33 -21.00 -0.27 1.75
CA ASP A 33 -21.26 0.89 0.88
C ASP A 33 -20.01 1.31 0.08
N ALA A 34 -18.83 1.25 0.73
CA ALA A 34 -17.57 1.55 0.08
C ALA A 34 -17.23 0.52 -1.01
N LEU A 35 -17.48 -0.77 -0.75
CA LEU A 35 -17.23 -1.85 -1.70
C LEU A 35 -18.15 -1.76 -2.92
N GLU A 36 -19.45 -1.50 -2.73
CA GLU A 36 -20.38 -1.32 -3.85
C GLU A 36 -19.91 -0.18 -4.76
N THR A 37 -19.54 0.95 -4.18
CA THR A 37 -19.08 2.12 -4.94
C THR A 37 -17.74 1.86 -5.64
N LEU A 38 -16.76 1.29 -4.94
CA LEU A 38 -15.40 1.15 -5.46
C LEU A 38 -15.26 -0.03 -6.44
N ARG A 39 -16.12 -1.04 -6.35
CA ARG A 39 -16.20 -2.12 -7.34
C ARG A 39 -16.52 -1.61 -8.75
N GLU A 40 -17.38 -0.60 -8.87
CA GLU A 40 -17.70 0.02 -10.16
C GLU A 40 -16.48 0.65 -10.84
N LEU A 41 -15.43 0.95 -10.06
CA LEU A 41 -14.16 1.42 -10.59
C LEU A 41 -13.26 0.29 -11.08
N SER A 42 -13.70 -0.98 -11.08
CA SER A 42 -12.94 -2.11 -11.59
C SER A 42 -11.47 -2.11 -11.11
N PRO A 43 -11.23 -2.20 -9.79
CA PRO A 43 -9.87 -2.28 -9.27
C PRO A 43 -9.17 -3.53 -9.80
N SER A 44 -7.86 -3.43 -10.02
CA SER A 44 -7.00 -4.56 -10.38
C SER A 44 -6.98 -5.61 -9.25
N PHE A 45 -6.97 -5.15 -8.01
CA PHE A 45 -7.12 -5.98 -6.81
C PHE A 45 -7.54 -5.11 -5.61
N VAL A 46 -7.94 -5.74 -4.52
CA VAL A 46 -8.18 -5.08 -3.23
C VAL A 46 -7.34 -5.73 -2.13
N SER A 47 -7.03 -5.02 -1.06
CA SER A 47 -6.38 -5.58 0.13
C SER A 47 -7.26 -5.48 1.35
N VAL A 48 -7.11 -6.43 2.27
CA VAL A 48 -7.79 -6.41 3.57
C VAL A 48 -6.75 -6.51 4.67
N THR A 49 -6.75 -5.50 5.55
CA THR A 49 -5.80 -5.43 6.65
C THR A 49 -5.99 -6.54 7.67
N TYR A 50 -4.92 -6.82 8.42
CA TYR A 50 -4.87 -7.84 9.45
C TYR A 50 -4.40 -7.21 10.75
N GLY A 51 -5.20 -7.36 11.78
CA GLY A 51 -4.94 -6.80 13.10
C GLY A 51 -3.72 -7.47 13.72
N ALA A 52 -2.84 -6.65 14.32
CA ALA A 52 -1.68 -7.11 15.07
C ALA A 52 -2.07 -8.22 16.06
N GLY A 53 -1.21 -9.24 16.19
CA GLY A 53 -1.43 -10.37 17.07
C GLY A 53 -2.57 -11.30 16.65
N GLY A 54 -3.08 -11.19 15.41
CA GLY A 54 -4.20 -12.01 14.95
C GLY A 54 -5.58 -11.56 15.46
N SER A 55 -5.68 -10.36 16.05
CA SER A 55 -6.93 -9.82 16.64
C SER A 55 -8.10 -9.66 15.65
N SER A 56 -7.84 -9.74 14.34
CA SER A 56 -8.88 -9.79 13.30
C SER A 56 -8.73 -10.97 12.35
N ARG A 57 -8.02 -12.05 12.72
CA ARG A 57 -7.74 -13.18 11.82
C ARG A 57 -8.98 -13.69 11.10
N ASP A 58 -9.95 -14.18 11.87
CA ASP A 58 -11.13 -14.86 11.34
C ASP A 58 -12.00 -13.88 10.53
N ARG A 59 -12.03 -12.60 10.93
CA ARG A 59 -12.70 -11.52 10.19
C ARG A 59 -12.03 -11.22 8.86
N THR A 60 -10.70 -11.21 8.82
CA THR A 60 -9.93 -10.93 7.60
C THR A 60 -10.18 -12.02 6.57
N ILE A 61 -10.06 -13.29 6.95
CA ILE A 61 -10.33 -14.42 6.06
C ILE A 61 -11.78 -14.40 5.56
N LYS A 62 -12.75 -14.11 6.44
CA LYS A 62 -14.16 -13.97 6.05
C LYS A 62 -14.37 -12.86 5.03
N VAL A 63 -13.83 -11.65 5.28
CA VAL A 63 -13.98 -10.51 4.36
C VAL A 63 -13.34 -10.81 3.01
N VAL A 64 -12.10 -11.31 2.99
CA VAL A 64 -11.40 -11.66 1.74
C VAL A 64 -12.17 -12.70 0.93
N ARG A 65 -12.70 -13.74 1.59
CA ARG A 65 -13.53 -14.75 0.94
C ARG A 65 -14.80 -14.13 0.34
N ASN A 66 -15.50 -13.26 1.08
CA ASN A 66 -16.72 -12.62 0.62
C ASN A 66 -16.44 -11.69 -0.57
N LEU A 67 -15.34 -10.94 -0.56
CA LEU A 67 -14.91 -10.11 -1.69
C LEU A 67 -14.77 -10.92 -2.98
N ARG A 68 -14.17 -12.11 -2.88
CA ARG A 68 -14.03 -13.01 -4.03
C ARG A 68 -15.38 -13.59 -4.48
N VAL A 69 -16.15 -14.16 -3.54
CA VAL A 69 -17.37 -14.93 -3.84
C VAL A 69 -18.54 -14.03 -4.24
N GLU A 70 -18.74 -12.93 -3.53
CA GLU A 70 -19.92 -12.06 -3.66
C GLU A 70 -19.68 -10.91 -4.64
N HIS A 71 -18.45 -10.38 -4.67
CA HIS A 71 -18.10 -9.21 -5.49
C HIS A 71 -17.24 -9.53 -6.71
N GLY A 72 -16.70 -10.75 -6.82
CA GLY A 72 -15.80 -11.13 -7.92
C GLY A 72 -14.50 -10.32 -7.93
N LEU A 73 -14.09 -9.79 -6.79
CA LEU A 73 -12.88 -8.99 -6.64
C LEU A 73 -11.69 -9.90 -6.30
N GLU A 74 -10.55 -9.67 -6.97
CA GLU A 74 -9.29 -10.29 -6.56
C GLU A 74 -8.79 -9.62 -5.29
N ALA A 75 -8.42 -10.41 -4.28
CA ALA A 75 -8.18 -9.90 -2.93
C ALA A 75 -6.89 -10.44 -2.33
N MET A 76 -6.10 -9.52 -1.77
CA MET A 76 -4.88 -9.79 -1.01
C MET A 76 -5.18 -9.72 0.48
N ALA A 77 -4.87 -10.79 1.20
CA ALA A 77 -4.93 -10.79 2.65
C ALA A 77 -3.63 -10.25 3.24
N HIS A 78 -3.70 -9.31 4.18
CA HIS A 78 -2.55 -9.01 5.02
C HIS A 78 -2.32 -10.16 6.00
N LEU A 79 -1.07 -10.37 6.38
CA LEU A 79 -0.71 -11.33 7.42
C LEU A 79 0.44 -10.79 8.26
N THR A 80 0.25 -10.68 9.57
CA THR A 80 1.29 -10.25 10.51
C THR A 80 1.86 -11.43 11.29
N CYS A 81 3.17 -11.46 11.52
CA CYS A 81 3.80 -12.51 12.34
C CYS A 81 3.88 -12.19 13.85
N VAL A 82 3.70 -10.93 14.26
CA VAL A 82 3.69 -10.55 15.68
C VAL A 82 2.59 -11.28 16.44
N GLY A 83 2.91 -11.76 17.65
CA GLY A 83 1.94 -12.40 18.53
C GLY A 83 1.56 -13.83 18.14
N ALA A 84 2.27 -14.45 17.19
CA ALA A 84 1.99 -15.81 16.72
C ALA A 84 3.27 -16.65 16.59
N THR A 85 3.15 -17.94 16.87
CA THR A 85 4.17 -18.95 16.59
C THR A 85 4.20 -19.31 15.11
N LYS A 86 5.29 -19.93 14.65
CA LYS A 86 5.40 -20.41 13.26
C LYS A 86 4.29 -21.41 12.89
N ASP A 87 3.90 -22.29 13.81
CA ASP A 87 2.85 -23.29 13.56
C ASP A 87 1.44 -22.68 13.50
N GLU A 88 1.18 -21.65 14.31
CA GLU A 88 -0.05 -20.87 14.17
C GLU A 88 -0.09 -20.15 12.83
N ILE A 89 1.02 -19.54 12.39
CA ILE A 89 1.11 -18.91 11.06
C ILE A 89 0.85 -19.92 9.94
N ARG A 90 1.46 -21.11 9.97
CA ARG A 90 1.17 -22.17 8.98
C ARG A 90 -0.29 -22.56 8.96
N THR A 91 -0.92 -22.64 10.14
CA THR A 91 -2.36 -22.93 10.25
C THR A 91 -3.18 -21.85 9.56
N VAL A 92 -2.86 -20.56 9.79
CA VAL A 92 -3.56 -19.43 9.13
C VAL A 92 -3.36 -19.48 7.61
N LEU A 93 -2.14 -19.73 7.14
CA LEU A 93 -1.84 -19.84 5.71
C LEU A 93 -2.60 -21.02 5.06
N GLY A 94 -2.71 -22.16 5.76
CA GLY A 94 -3.56 -23.27 5.33
C GLY A 94 -5.02 -22.85 5.18
N GLN A 95 -5.57 -22.12 6.16
CA GLN A 95 -6.95 -21.60 6.09
C GLN A 95 -7.14 -20.60 4.95
N MET A 96 -6.16 -19.72 4.70
CA MET A 96 -6.20 -18.77 3.59
C MET A 96 -6.22 -19.50 2.24
N ARG A 97 -5.35 -20.50 2.06
CA ARG A 97 -5.33 -21.34 0.86
C ARG A 97 -6.65 -22.06 0.66
N ASP A 98 -7.18 -22.69 1.71
CA ASP A 98 -8.43 -23.45 1.66
C ASP A 98 -9.66 -22.54 1.42
N ALA A 99 -9.56 -21.26 1.78
CA ALA A 99 -10.54 -20.23 1.44
C ALA A 99 -10.41 -19.72 -0.02
N GLY A 100 -9.44 -20.21 -0.78
CA GLY A 100 -9.13 -19.74 -2.13
C GLY A 100 -8.56 -18.32 -2.10
N ILE A 101 -7.59 -18.05 -1.25
CA ILE A 101 -6.81 -16.81 -1.34
C ILE A 101 -5.55 -17.13 -2.15
N ASP A 102 -5.22 -16.29 -3.12
CA ASP A 102 -4.04 -16.48 -3.96
C ASP A 102 -2.91 -15.49 -3.60
N ASN A 103 -3.22 -14.45 -2.80
CA ASN A 103 -2.35 -13.29 -2.59
C ASN A 103 -2.22 -12.93 -1.10
N VAL A 104 -0.98 -12.74 -0.63
CA VAL A 104 -0.67 -12.40 0.77
C VAL A 104 0.30 -11.22 0.84
N LEU A 105 0.03 -10.24 1.71
CA LEU A 105 1.01 -9.22 2.09
C LEU A 105 1.67 -9.63 3.42
N ALA A 106 2.95 -10.00 3.38
CA ALA A 106 3.70 -10.44 4.55
C ALA A 106 4.21 -9.25 5.37
N LEU A 107 3.78 -9.16 6.62
CA LEU A 107 4.07 -8.05 7.54
C LEU A 107 4.64 -8.55 8.85
N ARG A 108 5.48 -7.74 9.50
CA ARG A 108 5.89 -8.00 10.89
C ARG A 108 4.69 -7.80 11.82
N GLY A 109 4.00 -6.67 11.64
CA GLY A 109 2.93 -6.19 12.50
C GLY A 109 3.43 -5.23 13.57
N ASP A 110 2.49 -4.44 14.08
CA ASP A 110 2.71 -3.50 15.18
C ASP A 110 2.84 -4.25 16.51
N PRO A 111 3.62 -3.73 17.49
CA PRO A 111 3.63 -4.28 18.83
C PRO A 111 2.22 -4.31 19.46
N PRO A 112 1.86 -5.37 20.18
CA PRO A 112 0.54 -5.48 20.81
C PRO A 112 0.37 -4.46 21.94
N GLY A 113 -0.88 -4.09 22.24
CA GLY A 113 -1.22 -3.35 23.47
C GLY A 113 -0.64 -1.94 23.60
N GLY A 114 -0.07 -1.35 22.54
CA GLY A 114 0.57 -0.04 22.61
C GLY A 114 2.00 -0.08 23.17
N GLU A 115 2.63 -1.25 23.20
CA GLU A 115 4.07 -1.35 23.45
C GLU A 115 4.86 -0.55 22.41
N GLU A 116 5.91 0.15 22.84
CA GLU A 116 6.72 0.96 21.92
C GLU A 116 7.68 0.11 21.08
N LYS A 117 8.01 -1.11 21.53
CA LYS A 117 9.03 -1.96 20.88
C LYS A 117 8.46 -3.32 20.53
N PHE A 118 8.76 -3.76 19.32
CA PHE A 118 8.49 -5.12 18.88
C PHE A 118 9.34 -6.12 19.67
N SER A 119 8.71 -7.21 20.11
CA SER A 119 9.38 -8.39 20.63
C SER A 119 8.82 -9.63 19.94
N PRO A 120 9.68 -10.53 19.40
CA PRO A 120 9.20 -11.75 18.79
C PRO A 120 8.54 -12.65 19.82
N THR A 121 7.42 -13.27 19.44
CA THR A 121 6.80 -14.35 20.21
C THR A 121 7.76 -15.54 20.29
N PRO A 122 7.93 -16.20 21.45
CA PRO A 122 8.72 -17.42 21.52
C PRO A 122 8.24 -18.46 20.50
N GLY A 123 9.14 -18.94 19.64
CA GLY A 123 8.78 -19.84 18.53
C GLY A 123 8.08 -19.17 17.34
N GLY A 124 8.02 -17.84 17.31
CA GLY A 124 7.52 -17.01 16.21
C GLY A 124 8.62 -16.49 15.29
N PHE A 125 8.28 -15.45 14.55
CA PHE A 125 9.20 -14.76 13.64
C PHE A 125 9.67 -13.41 14.21
N ALA A 126 10.89 -13.03 13.87
CA ALA A 126 11.46 -11.74 14.27
C ALA A 126 11.25 -10.63 13.23
N SER A 127 10.93 -10.99 11.98
CA SER A 127 10.89 -10.03 10.88
C SER A 127 9.91 -10.42 9.77
N SER A 128 9.55 -9.45 8.94
CA SER A 128 8.73 -9.71 7.75
C SER A 128 9.45 -10.49 6.64
N PRO A 129 10.78 -10.34 6.41
CA PRO A 129 11.52 -11.25 5.54
C PRO A 129 11.38 -12.74 5.93
N GLU A 130 11.45 -13.08 7.22
CA GLU A 130 11.31 -14.48 7.65
C GLU A 130 9.89 -15.03 7.37
N LEU A 131 8.86 -14.21 7.57
CA LEU A 131 7.49 -14.59 7.19
C LEU A 131 7.38 -14.74 5.66
N THR A 132 8.00 -13.84 4.90
CA THR A 132 7.98 -13.86 3.42
C THR A 132 8.58 -15.17 2.92
N ALA A 133 9.74 -15.58 3.46
CA ALA A 133 10.39 -16.84 3.11
C ALA A 133 9.49 -18.05 3.37
N LEU A 134 8.85 -18.13 4.56
CA LEU A 134 7.93 -19.24 4.84
C LEU A 134 6.74 -19.27 3.85
N VAL A 135 6.20 -18.10 3.50
CA VAL A 135 5.07 -18.02 2.57
C VAL A 135 5.47 -18.48 1.17
N ASP A 136 6.62 -18.05 0.66
CA ASP A 136 7.11 -18.42 -0.68
C ASP A 136 7.56 -19.91 -0.74
N GLU A 137 8.18 -20.43 0.31
CA GLU A 137 8.69 -21.81 0.37
C GLU A 137 7.59 -22.86 0.53
N GLU A 138 6.60 -22.61 1.39
CA GLU A 138 5.64 -23.64 1.81
C GLU A 138 4.26 -23.52 1.14
N PHE A 139 3.93 -22.40 0.49
CA PHE A 139 2.60 -22.13 -0.02
C PHE A 139 2.59 -21.53 -1.44
N PRO A 140 1.57 -21.82 -2.26
CA PRO A 140 1.50 -21.36 -3.65
C PRO A 140 0.97 -19.92 -3.79
N PHE A 141 1.22 -19.04 -2.81
CA PHE A 141 0.74 -17.66 -2.85
C PHE A 141 1.62 -16.76 -3.72
N CYS A 142 1.04 -15.67 -4.22
CA CYS A 142 1.80 -14.48 -4.57
C CYS A 142 2.01 -13.67 -3.30
N VAL A 143 3.27 -13.59 -2.84
CA VAL A 143 3.63 -12.83 -1.65
C VAL A 143 4.14 -11.44 -2.02
N GLY A 144 3.52 -10.41 -1.46
CA GLY A 144 3.99 -9.03 -1.51
C GLY A 144 4.65 -8.61 -0.20
N GLY A 145 5.44 -7.54 -0.24
CA GLY A 145 6.07 -6.94 0.94
C GLY A 145 5.70 -5.47 1.15
N ALA A 146 5.61 -5.03 2.40
CA ALA A 146 5.56 -3.59 2.69
C ALA A 146 6.95 -2.94 2.50
N ALA A 147 6.98 -1.71 2.01
CA ALA A 147 8.17 -0.89 1.82
C ALA A 147 8.00 0.50 2.45
N TYR A 148 9.10 1.17 2.79
CA TYR A 148 9.07 2.43 3.55
C TYR A 148 9.93 3.48 2.83
N PRO A 149 9.32 4.36 2.01
CA PRO A 149 10.04 5.43 1.33
C PRO A 149 10.63 6.47 2.30
N GLU A 150 9.95 6.65 3.43
CA GLU A 150 10.43 7.41 4.58
C GLU A 150 10.91 6.43 5.67
N PRO A 151 11.90 6.80 6.52
CA PRO A 151 12.45 5.87 7.50
C PRO A 151 11.39 5.23 8.39
N HIS A 152 11.41 3.90 8.53
CA HIS A 152 10.54 3.21 9.48
C HIS A 152 10.81 3.73 10.91
N PRO A 153 9.79 3.84 11.80
CA PRO A 153 10.00 4.35 13.17
C PRO A 153 11.06 3.58 14.01
N ASP A 154 11.28 2.30 13.68
CA ASP A 154 12.31 1.44 14.29
C ASP A 154 13.67 1.46 13.56
N ALA A 155 13.80 2.18 12.44
CA ALA A 155 15.04 2.27 11.68
C ALA A 155 16.12 2.97 12.51
N ARG A 156 17.34 2.46 12.41
CA ARG A 156 18.53 2.93 13.13
C ARG A 156 19.59 3.51 12.19
N HIS A 157 19.53 3.16 10.92
CA HIS A 157 20.42 3.65 9.87
C HIS A 157 19.61 3.99 8.61
N ASP A 158 20.16 4.90 7.80
CA ASP A 158 19.48 5.43 6.61
C ASP A 158 19.12 4.35 5.58
N ASP A 159 19.87 3.25 5.53
CA ASP A 159 19.68 2.13 4.60
C ASP A 159 18.80 1.00 5.13
N ASP A 160 18.37 1.03 6.40
CA ASP A 160 17.64 -0.10 7.02
C ASP A 160 16.39 -0.48 6.23
N ASP A 161 15.65 0.50 5.71
CA ASP A 161 14.42 0.27 4.93
C ASP A 161 14.70 -0.34 3.54
N VAL A 162 15.80 0.08 2.89
CA VAL A 162 16.25 -0.49 1.61
C VAL A 162 16.72 -1.92 1.81
N GLN A 163 17.55 -2.17 2.84
CA GLN A 163 18.04 -3.52 3.15
C GLN A 163 16.91 -4.45 3.58
N THR A 164 15.92 -3.95 4.32
CA THR A 164 14.73 -4.72 4.70
C THR A 164 13.87 -5.06 3.49
N ALA A 165 13.66 -4.12 2.57
CA ALA A 165 12.93 -4.37 1.33
C ALA A 165 13.69 -5.38 0.43
N LYS A 166 15.00 -5.22 0.28
CA LYS A 166 15.89 -6.19 -0.40
C LYS A 166 15.74 -7.59 0.18
N ALA A 167 15.85 -7.74 1.51
CA ALA A 167 15.71 -9.02 2.17
C ALA A 167 14.32 -9.68 1.95
N LYS A 168 13.24 -8.88 1.83
CA LYS A 168 11.90 -9.43 1.47
C LYS A 168 11.88 -9.94 0.04
N VAL A 169 12.48 -9.21 -0.90
CA VAL A 169 12.51 -9.61 -2.31
C VAL A 169 13.36 -10.86 -2.49
N GLU A 170 14.54 -10.92 -1.85
CA GLU A 170 15.38 -12.11 -1.82
C GLU A 170 14.69 -13.31 -1.16
N ALA A 171 13.81 -13.06 -0.18
CA ALA A 171 12.95 -14.07 0.44
C ALA A 171 11.70 -14.47 -0.39
N GLY A 172 11.53 -13.90 -1.58
CA GLY A 172 10.48 -14.31 -2.52
C GLY A 172 9.36 -13.30 -2.78
N ALA A 173 9.39 -12.10 -2.18
CA ALA A 173 8.39 -11.06 -2.47
C ALA A 173 8.38 -10.67 -3.96
N LYS A 174 7.21 -10.78 -4.60
CA LYS A 174 7.04 -10.54 -6.05
C LYS A 174 6.78 -9.08 -6.40
N PHE A 175 6.30 -8.30 -5.43
CA PHE A 175 6.09 -6.85 -5.53
C PHE A 175 6.14 -6.23 -4.14
N LEU A 176 6.27 -4.91 -4.09
CA LEU A 176 6.24 -4.12 -2.86
C LEU A 176 5.09 -3.12 -2.90
N VAL A 177 4.48 -2.85 -1.75
CA VAL A 177 3.53 -1.75 -1.54
C VAL A 177 4.13 -0.81 -0.51
N THR A 178 4.23 0.48 -0.84
CA THR A 178 4.83 1.43 0.09
C THR A 178 3.87 1.78 1.23
N GLN A 179 4.43 2.15 2.37
CA GLN A 179 3.77 2.96 3.37
C GLN A 179 3.33 4.30 2.74
N ILE A 180 2.34 4.94 3.35
CA ILE A 180 1.85 6.27 2.98
C ILE A 180 2.98 7.29 3.10
N PHE A 181 3.10 8.14 2.08
CA PHE A 181 3.99 9.30 2.02
C PHE A 181 3.25 10.46 1.33
N TYR A 182 3.73 11.68 1.53
CA TYR A 182 3.14 12.87 0.90
C TYR A 182 4.11 13.65 -0.01
N ASP A 183 5.38 13.28 -0.04
CA ASP A 183 6.39 13.83 -0.95
C ASP A 183 6.81 12.78 -1.97
N ASN A 184 6.55 13.00 -3.25
CA ASN A 184 6.89 12.05 -4.31
C ASN A 184 8.40 11.82 -4.44
N SER A 185 9.23 12.78 -4.01
CA SER A 185 10.68 12.61 -4.01
C SER A 185 11.15 11.50 -3.06
N ASP A 186 10.44 11.26 -1.95
CA ASP A 186 10.72 10.14 -1.03
C ASP A 186 10.52 8.80 -1.75
N TYR A 187 9.44 8.66 -2.53
CA TYR A 187 9.18 7.46 -3.35
C TYR A 187 10.25 7.25 -4.42
N PHE A 188 10.55 8.28 -5.23
CA PHE A 188 11.51 8.13 -6.33
C PHE A 188 12.93 7.87 -5.82
N SER A 189 13.33 8.53 -4.74
CA SER A 189 14.62 8.29 -4.07
C SER A 189 14.72 6.85 -3.55
N PHE A 190 13.68 6.36 -2.88
CA PHE A 190 13.64 4.99 -2.37
C PHE A 190 13.67 3.95 -3.50
N VAL A 191 12.88 4.13 -4.56
CA VAL A 191 12.88 3.23 -5.72
C VAL A 191 14.25 3.25 -6.41
N GLY A 192 14.85 4.43 -6.60
CA GLY A 192 16.20 4.55 -7.16
C GLY A 192 17.25 3.75 -6.39
N ARG A 193 17.25 3.87 -5.05
CA ARG A 193 18.14 3.09 -4.18
C ARG A 193 17.90 1.59 -4.24
N LEU A 194 16.64 1.14 -4.41
CA LEU A 194 16.35 -0.28 -4.67
C LEU A 194 16.92 -0.75 -6.01
N ARG A 195 16.81 0.07 -7.07
CA ARG A 195 17.39 -0.26 -8.38
C ARG A 195 18.91 -0.33 -8.33
N ASP A 196 19.56 0.56 -7.59
CA ASP A 196 21.03 0.51 -7.37
C ASP A 196 21.48 -0.79 -6.67
N GLU A 197 20.60 -1.40 -5.86
CA GLU A 197 20.80 -2.69 -5.20
C GLU A 197 20.39 -3.90 -6.06
N GLY A 198 19.99 -3.68 -7.32
CA GLY A 198 19.56 -4.73 -8.25
C GLY A 198 18.17 -5.31 -7.97
N ILE A 199 17.34 -4.61 -7.20
CA ILE A 199 15.97 -5.03 -6.91
C ILE A 199 15.04 -4.42 -7.95
N ASP A 200 14.48 -5.24 -8.85
CA ASP A 200 13.65 -4.79 -9.99
C ASP A 200 12.15 -5.06 -9.85
N VAL A 201 11.70 -5.69 -8.76
CA VAL A 201 10.27 -5.95 -8.56
C VAL A 201 9.44 -4.65 -8.60
N PRO A 202 8.15 -4.72 -9.00
CA PRO A 202 7.26 -3.57 -8.96
C PRO A 202 7.12 -2.99 -7.55
N VAL A 203 7.17 -1.66 -7.42
CA VAL A 203 6.96 -0.93 -6.16
C VAL A 203 5.73 -0.03 -6.32
N ILE A 204 4.60 -0.46 -5.78
CA ILE A 204 3.32 0.27 -5.89
C ILE A 204 3.26 1.32 -4.76
N PRO A 205 3.15 2.62 -5.08
CA PRO A 205 2.96 3.66 -4.08
C PRO A 205 1.60 3.54 -3.38
N GLY A 206 1.65 3.53 -2.04
CA GLY A 206 0.49 3.60 -1.15
C GLY A 206 0.09 5.04 -0.86
N LEU A 207 -1.11 5.47 -1.23
CA LEU A 207 -1.60 6.83 -1.05
C LEU A 207 -2.87 6.88 -0.18
N MET A 208 -2.93 7.88 0.70
CA MET A 208 -4.11 8.17 1.52
C MET A 208 -4.49 9.66 1.40
N PRO A 209 -5.64 10.01 0.82
CA PRO A 209 -6.12 11.38 0.80
C PRO A 209 -6.47 11.88 2.22
N ILE A 210 -5.93 13.02 2.65
CA ILE A 210 -6.28 13.63 3.94
C ILE A 210 -7.64 14.32 3.82
N THR A 211 -8.70 13.64 4.21
CA THR A 211 -10.07 14.22 4.19
C THR A 211 -10.53 14.78 5.53
N SER A 212 -9.71 14.65 6.58
CA SER A 212 -9.96 15.18 7.91
C SER A 212 -8.65 15.23 8.69
N ILE A 213 -8.25 16.42 9.16
CA ILE A 213 -7.02 16.61 9.94
C ILE A 213 -7.11 15.82 11.25
N GLY A 214 -8.22 15.96 11.98
CA GLY A 214 -8.41 15.31 13.27
C GLY A 214 -8.30 13.78 13.20
N GLN A 215 -8.90 13.16 12.18
CA GLN A 215 -8.82 11.71 11.98
C GLN A 215 -7.43 11.27 11.50
N SER A 216 -6.77 12.08 10.66
CA SER A 216 -5.49 11.69 10.04
C SER A 216 -4.30 11.91 10.97
N ARG A 217 -4.29 12.96 11.80
CA ARG A 217 -3.10 13.38 12.58
C ARG A 217 -2.58 12.28 13.51
N GLY A 218 -3.47 11.60 14.24
CA GLY A 218 -3.07 10.51 15.14
C GLY A 218 -2.52 9.31 14.40
N PHE A 219 -3.15 8.94 13.29
CA PHE A 219 -2.73 7.82 12.44
C PHE A 219 -1.38 8.10 11.77
N LEU A 220 -1.23 9.26 11.13
CA LEU A 220 0.01 9.67 10.45
C LEU A 220 1.19 9.77 11.40
N LYS A 221 0.97 10.31 12.61
CA LYS A 221 2.00 10.33 13.66
C LYS A 221 2.43 8.92 14.05
N LYS A 222 1.48 7.97 14.14
CA LYS A 222 1.78 6.58 14.53
C LYS A 222 2.63 5.87 13.47
N ILE A 223 2.35 6.10 12.19
CA ILE A 223 3.11 5.47 11.08
C ILE A 223 4.40 6.24 10.71
N GLY A 224 4.60 7.44 11.26
CA GLY A 224 5.80 8.25 11.03
C GLY A 224 5.81 9.03 9.72
N ALA A 225 4.70 9.08 8.97
CA ALA A 225 4.63 9.75 7.67
C ALA A 225 4.73 11.28 7.82
N ARG A 226 5.61 11.93 7.06
CA ARG A 226 5.77 13.38 7.07
C ARG A 226 4.78 14.04 6.11
N ILE A 227 4.20 15.15 6.55
CA ILE A 227 3.42 16.04 5.70
C ILE A 227 4.33 17.21 5.31
N PRO A 228 4.59 17.46 4.01
CA PRO A 228 5.34 18.62 3.54
C PRO A 228 4.81 19.92 4.16
N GLU A 229 5.72 20.84 4.52
CA GLU A 229 5.38 22.04 5.28
C GLU A 229 4.30 22.89 4.60
N GLY A 230 4.41 23.10 3.28
CA GLY A 230 3.41 23.84 2.51
C GLY A 230 2.04 23.16 2.53
N TYR A 231 2.00 21.83 2.41
CA TYR A 231 0.73 21.09 2.48
C TYR A 231 0.11 21.17 3.88
N ARG A 232 0.94 21.03 4.93
CA ARG A 232 0.50 21.19 6.32
C ARG A 232 -0.05 22.59 6.60
N ALA A 233 0.60 23.64 6.11
CA ALA A 233 0.15 25.01 6.28
C ALA A 233 -1.23 25.24 5.63
N GLU A 234 -1.45 24.70 4.42
CA GLU A 234 -2.74 24.79 3.73
C GLU A 234 -3.84 23.99 4.45
N LEU A 235 -3.51 22.84 5.03
CA LEU A 235 -4.44 22.08 5.87
C LEU A 235 -4.80 22.89 7.13
N ASP A 236 -3.82 23.35 7.90
CA ASP A 236 -4.04 24.07 9.16
C ASP A 236 -4.86 25.37 8.92
N ALA A 237 -4.64 26.08 7.81
CA ALA A 237 -5.41 27.26 7.43
C ALA A 237 -6.90 27.00 7.13
N ARG A 238 -7.31 25.75 6.99
CA ARG A 238 -8.68 25.30 6.67
C ARG A 238 -9.28 24.42 7.77
N GLU A 239 -8.69 24.41 8.98
CA GLU A 239 -9.09 23.47 10.04
C GLU A 239 -10.59 23.54 10.42
N ASP A 240 -11.19 24.72 10.29
CA ASP A 240 -12.60 24.97 10.57
C ASP A 240 -13.55 24.72 9.38
N ASP A 241 -13.04 24.31 8.22
CA ASP A 241 -13.82 24.02 7.00
C ASP A 241 -13.57 22.58 6.50
N PRO A 242 -14.37 21.60 6.98
CA PRO A 242 -14.22 20.20 6.60
C PRO A 242 -14.33 19.94 5.09
N ASP A 243 -15.15 20.70 4.38
CA ASP A 243 -15.34 20.54 2.93
C ASP A 243 -14.13 21.07 2.17
N ALA A 244 -13.52 22.17 2.62
CA ALA A 244 -12.27 22.67 2.07
C ALA A 244 -11.10 21.70 2.33
N ILE A 245 -11.01 21.11 3.52
CA ILE A 245 -10.01 20.06 3.82
C ILE A 245 -10.16 18.87 2.89
N LYS A 246 -11.39 18.35 2.74
CA LYS A 246 -11.67 17.23 1.86
C LYS A 246 -11.30 17.55 0.41
N SER A 247 -11.66 18.74 -0.06
CA SER A 247 -11.36 19.18 -1.44
C SER A 247 -9.85 19.32 -1.68
N LEU A 248 -9.12 19.88 -0.71
CA LEU A 248 -7.67 19.99 -0.77
C LEU A 248 -7.01 18.62 -0.78
N GLY A 249 -7.40 17.71 0.12
CA GLY A 249 -6.84 16.36 0.20
C GLY A 249 -7.06 15.53 -1.06
N ILE A 250 -8.24 15.64 -1.68
CA ILE A 250 -8.53 15.00 -2.98
C ILE A 250 -7.64 15.59 -4.08
N SER A 251 -7.52 16.91 -4.14
CA SER A 251 -6.71 17.59 -5.17
C SER A 251 -5.23 17.23 -5.04
N TYR A 252 -4.71 17.26 -3.80
CA TYR A 252 -3.32 16.89 -3.50
C TYR A 252 -3.02 15.46 -3.91
N ALA A 253 -3.81 14.49 -3.45
CA ALA A 253 -3.61 13.08 -3.79
C ALA A 253 -3.76 12.80 -5.30
N THR A 254 -4.61 13.57 -5.99
CA THR A 254 -4.74 13.47 -7.46
C THR A 254 -3.47 13.91 -8.16
N LEU A 255 -2.89 15.06 -7.79
CA LEU A 255 -1.64 15.55 -8.36
C LEU A 255 -0.47 14.63 -8.02
N GLN A 256 -0.42 14.16 -6.77
CA GLN A 256 0.56 13.20 -6.29
C GLN A 256 0.54 11.91 -7.14
N ALA A 257 -0.63 11.29 -7.28
CA ALA A 257 -0.81 10.08 -8.08
C ALA A 257 -0.51 10.33 -9.57
N ALA A 258 -0.91 11.47 -10.12
CA ALA A 258 -0.68 11.79 -11.52
C ALA A 258 0.82 11.90 -11.83
N GLU A 259 1.61 12.54 -10.98
CA GLU A 259 3.06 12.62 -11.13
C GLU A 259 3.72 11.23 -10.99
N LEU A 260 3.35 10.45 -9.97
CA LEU A 260 3.86 9.08 -9.80
C LEU A 260 3.64 8.24 -11.05
N LEU A 261 2.43 8.28 -11.61
CA LEU A 261 2.06 7.54 -12.81
C LEU A 261 2.77 8.05 -14.07
N ALA A 262 2.91 9.37 -14.23
CA ALA A 262 3.62 9.97 -15.35
C ALA A 262 5.12 9.63 -15.34
N GLN A 263 5.70 9.40 -14.16
CA GLN A 263 7.10 8.98 -14.00
C GLN A 263 7.27 7.45 -13.92
N GLY A 264 6.23 6.67 -14.25
CA GLY A 264 6.35 5.23 -14.47
C GLY A 264 6.08 4.35 -13.24
N ALA A 265 5.43 4.85 -12.20
CA ALA A 265 4.93 3.97 -11.13
C ALA A 265 3.98 2.90 -11.72
N PRO A 266 4.07 1.64 -11.28
CA PRO A 266 3.32 0.50 -11.87
C PRO A 266 1.82 0.53 -11.54
N GLY A 267 1.38 1.46 -10.71
CA GLY A 267 0.02 1.58 -10.22
C GLY A 267 -0.09 2.49 -9.01
N ILE A 268 -1.28 2.57 -8.42
CA ILE A 268 -1.54 3.26 -7.16
C ILE A 268 -2.35 2.34 -6.24
N HIS A 269 -1.91 2.20 -4.99
CA HIS A 269 -2.66 1.53 -3.93
C HIS A 269 -3.30 2.57 -3.00
N PHE A 270 -4.62 2.67 -2.97
CA PHE A 270 -5.31 3.64 -2.13
C PHE A 270 -5.72 3.07 -0.78
N ILE A 271 -5.29 3.71 0.30
CA ILE A 271 -5.77 3.43 1.65
C ILE A 271 -7.09 4.17 1.85
N THR A 272 -8.20 3.44 1.77
CA THR A 272 -9.54 4.03 1.65
C THR A 272 -10.19 4.41 2.98
N MET A 273 -9.69 3.84 4.09
CA MET A 273 -10.33 3.93 5.41
C MET A 273 -11.81 3.51 5.38
N ASN A 274 -12.15 2.51 4.55
CA ASN A 274 -13.51 2.04 4.28
C ASN A 274 -14.44 3.15 3.75
N ARG A 275 -13.92 4.13 3.00
CA ARG A 275 -14.71 5.20 2.37
C ARG A 275 -14.41 5.29 0.89
N SER A 276 -15.43 5.56 0.09
CA SER A 276 -15.33 5.62 -1.37
C SER A 276 -15.21 7.03 -2.00
N PRO A 277 -15.78 8.13 -1.47
CA PRO A 277 -15.93 9.36 -2.26
C PRO A 277 -14.62 9.98 -2.74
N ALA A 278 -13.58 10.01 -1.90
CA ALA A 278 -12.29 10.61 -2.25
C ALA A 278 -11.57 9.78 -3.33
N THR A 279 -11.40 8.48 -3.09
CA THR A 279 -10.77 7.55 -4.04
C THR A 279 -11.50 7.53 -5.37
N ARG A 280 -12.84 7.56 -5.36
CA ARG A 280 -13.65 7.65 -6.60
C ARG A 280 -13.36 8.90 -7.40
N ALA A 281 -13.31 10.07 -6.76
CA ALA A 281 -13.02 11.33 -7.43
C ALA A 281 -11.60 11.35 -8.03
N ILE A 282 -10.62 10.86 -7.27
CA ILE A 282 -9.22 10.78 -7.72
C ILE A 282 -9.09 9.85 -8.93
N LEU A 283 -9.56 8.61 -8.81
CA LEU A 283 -9.39 7.62 -9.87
C LEU A 283 -10.16 7.97 -11.14
N ALA A 284 -11.36 8.54 -11.03
CA ALA A 284 -12.08 9.05 -12.20
C ALA A 284 -11.25 10.11 -12.95
N THR A 285 -10.63 11.03 -12.22
CA THR A 285 -9.77 12.08 -12.80
C THR A 285 -8.54 11.48 -13.47
N LEU A 286 -7.86 10.54 -12.81
CA LEU A 286 -6.69 9.85 -13.36
C LEU A 286 -7.02 9.09 -14.64
N ARG A 287 -8.15 8.38 -14.70
CA ARG A 287 -8.60 7.65 -15.91
C ARG A 287 -9.02 8.56 -17.06
N LEU A 288 -9.52 9.75 -16.77
CA LEU A 288 -9.84 10.74 -17.80
C LEU A 288 -8.57 11.36 -18.40
N HIS A 289 -7.55 11.61 -17.58
CA HIS A 289 -6.33 12.29 -18.02
C HIS A 289 -5.19 11.36 -18.44
N ARG A 290 -5.25 10.09 -18.05
CA ARG A 290 -4.26 9.03 -18.31
C ARG A 290 -2.81 9.53 -18.24
N PRO A 291 -2.37 10.07 -17.08
CA PRO A 291 -1.05 10.68 -16.95
C PRO A 291 0.11 9.72 -17.31
N TRP A 292 -0.09 8.41 -17.17
CA TRP A 292 0.87 7.37 -17.56
C TRP A 292 1.10 7.24 -19.08
N GLU A 293 0.25 7.82 -19.92
CA GLU A 293 0.49 7.88 -21.38
C GLU A 293 1.40 9.03 -21.78
N ARG A 294 1.67 9.96 -20.86
CA ARG A 294 2.55 11.10 -21.13
C ARG A 294 3.99 10.63 -21.00
N THR A 295 4.65 10.45 -22.14
CA THR A 295 6.08 10.15 -22.17
C THR A 295 6.84 11.23 -21.40
N PRO A 296 7.74 10.89 -20.46
CA PRO A 296 8.70 11.87 -19.98
C PRO A 296 9.51 12.31 -21.20
N GLU A 297 9.34 13.57 -21.63
CA GLU A 297 10.18 14.13 -22.69
C GLU A 297 11.64 13.98 -22.22
N SER A 298 12.39 13.13 -22.92
CA SER A 298 13.84 13.09 -22.78
C SER A 298 14.33 14.51 -23.06
N PRO A 299 15.12 15.16 -22.17
CA PRO A 299 15.62 16.50 -22.45
C PRO A 299 16.43 16.44 -23.73
N ALA A 300 15.81 16.90 -24.82
CA ALA A 300 16.42 16.90 -26.13
C ALA A 300 17.76 17.63 -26.03
N SER A 301 18.81 16.93 -26.46
CA SER A 301 20.15 17.45 -26.61
C SER A 301 20.08 18.77 -27.40
N THR A 302 20.24 19.89 -26.71
CA THR A 302 20.51 21.19 -27.34
C THR A 302 21.96 21.17 -27.83
N GLY A 303 22.23 20.38 -28.87
CA GLY A 303 23.54 20.20 -29.49
C GLY A 303 23.43 20.44 -30.98
N GLY A 304 23.36 21.71 -31.38
CA GLY A 304 23.36 22.12 -32.77
C GLY A 304 23.82 23.57 -32.89
N GLN A 305 25.13 23.80 -32.83
CA GLN A 305 25.71 25.08 -33.24
C GLN A 305 25.41 25.32 -34.74
N PRO A 306 25.04 26.54 -35.15
CA PRO A 306 25.02 26.89 -36.56
C PRO A 306 26.47 27.05 -37.05
N SER A 307 26.85 26.21 -38.02
CA SER A 307 28.01 26.46 -38.87
C SER A 307 27.79 27.75 -39.65
N LEU A 308 28.52 28.81 -39.28
CA LEU A 308 28.64 30.01 -40.11
C LEU A 308 29.66 29.72 -41.22
N ALA A 309 29.16 29.72 -42.46
CA ALA A 309 29.95 29.97 -43.66
C ALA A 309 29.87 31.46 -44.01
#